data_AF-A0A661X0T5-F1
#
_entry.id   AF-A0A661X0T5-F1
#
_cell.length_a   1.000
_cell.length_b   1.000
_cell.length_c   1.000
_cell.angle_alpha   90.00
_cell.angle_beta   90.00
_cell.angle_gamma   90.00
#
_symmetry.space_group_name_H-M   'P 1'
#
loop_
_entity.id
_entity.type
_entity.pdbx_description
1 polymer ?
#
loop_
_entity_poly.entity_id
_entity_poly.type
_entity_poly.pdbx_seq_one_letter_code
_entity_poly.pdbx_strand_id
1 'polypeptide(L)'
;MKSSSKIFLIAITFFMFGAYAKAENEADLIPEDTMKDSSVTNSEVAKTEEVKIEEATPQKKFRVPSLKDIGMEVKEKQSGLKNKEYLYCLKLLKLNDLNSIKDFYSKFREIDKSVKTIGKSSSTSRFIKESKTSAFKKKHGKLKVEKGEHFVIVYPEYISVGKKNSLTKKQTDETVGIENILSKADNAFDETAKLVLIDKFINWAGKVQGKIFIVTDENLWRLVRPGTAKARPDQIVVTKDKNREFFVYINPKTFDSAPDAIAYAVSQLVLKEYSRAVSRKSESKLPLFFLTGAAFNISELDSVIFEDGPKQLNKWNGKEITTKSIRELRKRSGKLKQLPLSKKDLLKLSKIVTALRYPKHGEDVYYYSRQSSALLKYLENNGMLPFIIMTRKLAQGDAFDKAFDDGYVNLRDKLSGKEKKGSKKKKNKKSKKSKKEQQKEAEQQKEAKDTLSGYKELNSQAEEVIFFPLTKEYLKGEMMDKKKNTKSKRRKR
;
A
#
# COMPACT_ATOMS: atom_id res chain seq x y z
N MET A 1 66.74 -11.59 -15.08
CA MET A 1 66.98 -11.20 -16.48
C MET A 1 66.60 -12.36 -17.38
N LYS A 2 65.72 -12.12 -18.38
CA LYS A 2 65.42 -12.95 -19.57
C LYS A 2 64.86 -14.37 -19.27
N SER A 3 63.87 -14.92 -19.96
CA SER A 3 63.17 -14.56 -21.20
C SER A 3 61.89 -15.42 -21.30
N SER A 4 60.81 -14.76 -21.72
CA SER A 4 59.80 -15.19 -22.70
C SER A 4 59.29 -16.63 -22.72
N SER A 5 58.00 -16.77 -22.43
CA SER A 5 57.14 -17.84 -22.96
C SER A 5 56.16 -17.24 -23.98
N LYS A 6 56.07 -17.86 -25.14
CA LYS A 6 55.24 -17.47 -26.27
C LYS A 6 54.67 -18.74 -26.92
N ILE A 7 53.41 -18.65 -27.36
CA ILE A 7 52.73 -19.48 -28.40
C ILE A 7 52.21 -20.83 -27.82
N PHE A 8 50.96 -21.31 -28.02
CA PHE A 8 50.02 -21.47 -29.16
C PHE A 8 48.56 -21.39 -28.63
N LEU A 9 47.51 -20.79 -29.22
CA LEU A 9 46.92 -20.65 -30.56
C LEU A 9 46.09 -21.87 -31.07
N ILE A 10 44.86 -21.54 -31.56
CA ILE A 10 43.96 -22.21 -32.56
C ILE A 10 42.71 -22.90 -31.96
N ALA A 11 41.46 -22.38 -32.12
CA ALA A 11 40.54 -22.35 -33.30
C ALA A 11 39.94 -23.74 -33.66
N ILE A 12 38.72 -24.00 -34.17
CA ILE A 12 37.55 -23.26 -34.69
C ILE A 12 36.47 -24.35 -35.02
N THR A 13 35.16 -24.05 -34.83
CA THR A 13 33.88 -24.56 -35.43
C THR A 13 33.67 -26.00 -36.00
N PHE A 14 32.45 -26.58 -35.85
CA PHE A 14 31.42 -26.83 -36.92
C PHE A 14 30.19 -27.70 -36.48
N PHE A 15 28.97 -27.22 -36.86
CA PHE A 15 27.77 -27.87 -37.46
C PHE A 15 26.90 -29.04 -36.87
N MET A 16 25.57 -28.76 -36.90
CA MET A 16 24.39 -29.49 -37.46
C MET A 16 23.83 -30.83 -36.89
N PHE A 17 22.53 -30.75 -36.55
CA PHE A 17 21.33 -31.55 -36.95
C PHE A 17 21.37 -33.08 -37.19
N GLY A 18 20.33 -33.76 -36.63
CA GLY A 18 19.79 -35.07 -37.02
C GLY A 18 19.40 -35.90 -35.77
N ALA A 19 18.14 -35.97 -35.31
CA ALA A 19 16.97 -36.75 -35.79
C ALA A 19 17.06 -38.28 -35.58
N TYR A 20 15.92 -38.87 -35.17
CA TYR A 20 15.46 -40.29 -35.04
C TYR A 20 14.89 -40.57 -33.64
N ALA A 21 13.78 -41.29 -33.39
CA ALA A 21 12.61 -41.84 -34.10
C ALA A 21 11.69 -42.42 -32.98
N LYS A 22 10.35 -42.27 -32.96
CA LYS A 22 9.27 -42.94 -33.71
C LYS A 22 8.98 -44.41 -33.32
N ALA A 23 7.74 -44.66 -32.86
CA ALA A 23 6.87 -45.84 -33.04
C ALA A 23 5.48 -45.41 -32.48
N GLU A 24 4.37 -45.17 -33.22
CA GLU A 24 3.56 -46.00 -34.15
C GLU A 24 2.98 -47.25 -33.48
N ASN A 25 1.64 -47.45 -33.39
CA ASN A 25 0.69 -47.78 -34.48
C ASN A 25 -0.78 -47.55 -34.04
N GLU A 26 -1.66 -46.93 -34.84
CA GLU A 26 -2.61 -47.48 -35.87
C GLU A 26 -3.92 -48.08 -35.27
N ALA A 27 -5.12 -48.02 -35.85
CA ALA A 27 -5.67 -47.44 -37.09
C ALA A 27 -7.23 -47.52 -37.06
N ASP A 28 -7.85 -47.03 -38.14
CA ASP A 28 -9.19 -47.32 -38.72
C ASP A 28 -10.36 -46.36 -38.44
N LEU A 29 -11.25 -46.00 -39.39
CA LEU A 29 -11.27 -45.79 -40.85
C LEU A 29 -12.70 -45.28 -41.18
N ILE A 30 -12.82 -44.04 -41.67
CA ILE A 30 -13.67 -43.43 -42.75
C ILE A 30 -14.80 -44.33 -43.37
N PRO A 31 -16.03 -43.85 -43.71
CA PRO A 31 -16.21 -42.89 -44.81
C PRO A 31 -17.34 -41.83 -44.81
N GLU A 32 -17.07 -40.79 -45.61
CA GLU A 32 -17.99 -39.80 -46.20
C GLU A 32 -18.99 -40.47 -47.15
N ASP A 33 -20.21 -39.94 -47.26
CA ASP A 33 -20.69 -39.49 -48.58
C ASP A 33 -21.94 -38.58 -48.57
N THR A 34 -21.95 -37.68 -49.56
CA THR A 34 -23.06 -37.01 -50.26
C THR A 34 -23.83 -35.81 -49.68
N MET A 35 -23.84 -34.77 -50.53
CA MET A 35 -24.47 -33.45 -50.46
C MET A 35 -26.02 -33.49 -50.59
N LYS A 36 -26.69 -32.46 -50.05
CA LYS A 36 -27.63 -31.60 -50.80
C LYS A 36 -28.11 -30.36 -50.01
N ASP A 37 -28.25 -29.28 -50.77
CA ASP A 37 -28.64 -27.92 -50.38
C ASP A 37 -29.91 -27.78 -49.55
N SER A 38 -29.92 -26.79 -48.65
CA SER A 38 -30.97 -25.76 -48.66
C SER A 38 -30.60 -24.57 -47.78
N SER A 39 -30.57 -23.42 -48.44
CA SER A 39 -30.54 -22.07 -47.93
C SER A 39 -31.62 -21.76 -46.89
N VAL A 40 -31.24 -21.20 -45.74
CA VAL A 40 -31.96 -20.06 -45.12
C VAL A 40 -30.93 -19.19 -44.41
N THR A 41 -30.72 -18.01 -44.95
CA THR A 41 -30.08 -16.85 -44.33
C THR A 41 -30.84 -16.42 -43.08
N ASN A 42 -30.16 -16.42 -41.93
CA ASN A 42 -30.31 -15.43 -40.85
C ASN A 42 -29.20 -15.66 -39.83
N SER A 43 -27.97 -15.32 -40.22
CA SER A 43 -26.89 -15.08 -39.27
C SER A 43 -27.14 -13.72 -38.62
N GLU A 44 -27.94 -13.72 -37.55
CA GLU A 44 -27.86 -12.66 -36.55
C GLU A 44 -26.47 -12.75 -35.90
N VAL A 45 -25.53 -12.02 -36.51
CA VAL A 45 -24.22 -11.72 -35.96
C VAL A 45 -24.47 -11.02 -34.64
N ALA A 46 -24.40 -11.78 -33.55
CA ALA A 46 -24.30 -11.26 -32.20
C ALA A 46 -23.08 -10.35 -32.16
N LYS A 47 -23.32 -9.04 -32.33
CA LYS A 47 -22.33 -7.98 -32.17
C LYS A 47 -21.66 -8.21 -30.82
N THR A 48 -20.40 -8.58 -30.90
CA THR A 48 -19.52 -8.77 -29.76
C THR A 48 -19.30 -7.37 -29.19
N GLU A 49 -20.10 -6.96 -28.21
CA GLU A 49 -19.78 -5.80 -27.38
C GLU A 49 -18.52 -6.16 -26.57
N GLU A 50 -17.37 -5.92 -27.19
CA GLU A 50 -16.16 -5.70 -26.42
C GLU A 50 -16.42 -4.51 -25.49
N VAL A 51 -16.25 -4.72 -24.18
CA VAL A 51 -16.07 -3.61 -23.24
C VAL A 51 -14.75 -2.94 -23.62
N LYS A 52 -14.80 -2.06 -24.62
CA LYS A 52 -13.74 -1.13 -24.94
C LYS A 52 -13.69 -0.12 -23.80
N ILE A 53 -12.66 -0.23 -22.97
CA ILE A 53 -12.30 0.84 -22.06
C ILE A 53 -11.70 1.92 -22.96
N GLU A 54 -12.55 2.78 -23.52
CA GLU A 54 -12.10 3.90 -24.34
C GLU A 54 -11.30 4.89 -23.46
N GLU A 55 -10.04 5.11 -23.85
CA GLU A 55 -9.19 6.19 -23.34
C GLU A 55 -9.74 7.52 -23.90
N ALA A 56 -10.51 8.29 -23.12
CA ALA A 56 -10.87 9.65 -23.53
C ALA A 56 -11.13 10.61 -22.35
N THR A 57 -10.19 11.52 -22.16
CA THR A 57 -10.40 12.98 -21.98
C THR A 57 -9.03 13.67 -22.15
N PRO A 58 -8.95 14.88 -22.74
CA PRO A 58 -7.68 15.57 -22.97
C PRO A 58 -7.14 16.11 -21.64
N GLN A 59 -6.15 15.41 -21.10
CA GLN A 59 -5.57 15.78 -19.81
C GLN A 59 -4.57 16.91 -19.93
N LYS A 60 -4.58 17.81 -18.94
CA LYS A 60 -3.42 18.67 -18.62
C LYS A 60 -2.17 17.79 -18.67
N LYS A 61 -1.25 18.08 -19.59
CA LYS A 61 0.02 17.33 -19.69
C LYS A 61 0.67 17.32 -18.31
N PHE A 62 0.76 16.15 -17.70
CA PHE A 62 1.51 15.96 -16.46
C PHE A 62 2.97 16.29 -16.78
N ARG A 63 3.44 17.43 -16.26
CA ARG A 63 4.74 18.02 -16.61
C ARG A 63 5.76 17.66 -15.55
N VAL A 64 7.03 17.66 -15.95
CA VAL A 64 8.13 17.57 -14.99
C VAL A 64 8.02 18.75 -14.01
N PRO A 65 8.04 18.51 -12.69
CA PRO A 65 7.99 19.58 -11.70
C PRO A 65 9.19 20.51 -11.83
N SER A 66 9.01 21.80 -11.56
CA SER A 66 10.12 22.74 -11.47
C SER A 66 10.75 22.69 -10.07
N LEU A 67 11.98 23.19 -9.93
CA LEU A 67 12.62 23.35 -8.62
C LEU A 67 11.80 24.28 -7.70
N LYS A 68 11.10 25.27 -8.28
CA LYS A 68 10.20 26.16 -7.54
C LYS A 68 9.00 25.41 -6.99
N ASP A 69 8.39 24.51 -7.77
CA ASP A 69 7.24 23.70 -7.33
C ASP A 69 7.62 22.85 -6.10
N ILE A 70 8.72 22.09 -6.20
CA ILE A 70 9.24 21.29 -5.09
C ILE A 70 9.63 22.19 -3.91
N GLY A 71 10.17 23.36 -4.20
CA GLY A 71 10.54 24.33 -3.19
C GLY A 71 9.38 24.86 -2.35
N MET A 72 8.23 25.09 -2.98
CA MET A 72 7.02 25.52 -2.28
C MET A 72 6.50 24.41 -1.37
N GLU A 73 6.42 23.18 -1.85
CA GLU A 73 5.99 22.04 -1.02
C GLU A 73 6.85 21.83 0.21
N VAL A 74 8.19 21.88 0.07
CA VAL A 74 9.09 21.72 1.21
C VAL A 74 8.89 22.84 2.24
N LYS A 75 8.63 24.07 1.78
CA LYS A 75 8.34 25.21 2.67
C LYS A 75 6.98 25.09 3.35
N GLU A 76 5.97 24.56 2.66
CA GLU A 76 4.65 24.31 3.25
C GLU A 76 4.73 23.26 4.37
N LYS A 77 5.60 22.25 4.24
CA LYS A 77 5.79 21.23 5.29
C LYS A 77 6.57 21.73 6.51
N GLN A 78 7.28 22.86 6.41
CA GLN A 78 7.98 23.46 7.54
C GLN A 78 8.13 24.97 7.30
N SER A 79 7.26 25.76 7.93
CA SER A 79 7.36 27.22 7.91
C SER A 79 8.63 27.71 8.63
N GLY A 80 9.23 28.79 8.13
CA GLY A 80 10.35 29.45 8.80
C GLY A 80 11.73 28.84 8.56
N LEU A 81 11.87 27.89 7.63
CA LEU A 81 13.17 27.35 7.23
C LEU A 81 14.09 28.45 6.70
N LYS A 82 15.31 28.51 7.25
CA LYS A 82 16.38 29.36 6.68
C LYS A 82 16.80 28.77 5.33
N ASN A 83 17.29 29.62 4.41
CA ASN A 83 17.73 29.17 3.07
C ASN A 83 18.74 28.01 3.12
N LYS A 84 19.66 28.00 4.09
CA LYS A 84 20.65 26.91 4.26
C LYS A 84 20.00 25.58 4.68
N GLU A 85 18.98 25.61 5.52
CA GLU A 85 18.25 24.43 6.00
C GLU A 85 17.36 23.86 4.90
N TYR A 86 16.68 24.75 4.15
CA TYR A 86 15.90 24.41 2.97
C TYR A 86 16.74 23.68 1.90
N LEU A 87 17.89 24.24 1.52
CA LEU A 87 18.79 23.61 0.54
C LEU A 87 19.33 22.27 1.05
N TYR A 88 19.57 22.16 2.36
CA TYR A 88 19.98 20.91 2.98
C TYR A 88 18.89 19.83 2.89
N CYS A 89 17.62 20.19 3.14
CA CYS A 89 16.48 19.27 2.99
C CYS A 89 16.34 18.78 1.55
N LEU A 90 16.41 19.69 0.57
CA LEU A 90 16.37 19.31 -0.84
C LEU A 90 17.50 18.37 -1.24
N LYS A 91 18.70 18.57 -0.70
CA LYS A 91 19.84 17.67 -0.94
C LYS A 91 19.60 16.28 -0.37
N LEU A 92 19.02 16.16 0.83
CA LEU A 92 18.66 14.87 1.43
C LEU A 92 17.54 14.16 0.63
N LEU A 93 16.58 14.92 0.10
CA LEU A 93 15.58 14.41 -0.84
C LEU A 93 16.16 14.04 -2.20
N LYS A 94 17.39 14.46 -2.53
CA LYS A 94 17.96 14.44 -3.88
C LYS A 94 17.01 15.13 -4.89
N LEU A 95 16.54 16.32 -4.54
CA LEU A 95 15.67 17.18 -5.36
C LEU A 95 16.20 18.63 -5.39
N ASN A 96 17.51 18.80 -5.23
CA ASN A 96 18.17 20.11 -5.14
C ASN A 96 18.51 20.74 -6.50
N ASP A 97 18.25 20.03 -7.60
CA ASP A 97 18.50 20.50 -8.96
C ASP A 97 17.53 19.85 -9.95
N LEU A 98 17.40 20.45 -11.14
CA LEU A 98 16.44 20.02 -12.15
C LEU A 98 16.75 18.61 -12.71
N ASN A 99 18.01 18.20 -12.78
CA ASN A 99 18.37 16.87 -13.29
C ASN A 99 17.95 15.79 -12.30
N SER A 100 18.16 16.01 -11.00
CA SER A 100 17.69 15.13 -9.94
C SER A 100 16.16 15.01 -9.92
N ILE A 101 15.43 16.12 -10.13
CA ILE A 101 13.96 16.12 -10.25
C ILE A 101 13.52 15.34 -11.51
N LYS A 102 14.16 15.57 -12.66
CA LYS A 102 13.89 14.84 -13.91
C LYS A 102 14.15 13.34 -13.76
N ASP A 103 15.24 12.95 -13.11
CA ASP A 103 15.55 11.54 -12.83
C ASP A 103 14.47 10.93 -11.92
N PHE A 104 14.06 11.60 -10.86
CA PHE A 104 13.03 11.07 -9.98
C PHE A 104 11.67 10.96 -10.70
N TYR A 105 11.32 11.94 -11.52
CA TYR A 105 10.13 11.91 -12.38
C TYR A 105 10.17 10.76 -13.39
N SER A 106 11.31 10.54 -14.04
CA SER A 106 11.47 9.47 -15.03
C SER A 106 11.25 8.09 -14.40
N LYS A 107 11.61 7.89 -13.13
CA LYS A 107 11.35 6.63 -12.41
C LYS A 107 9.88 6.29 -12.26
N PHE A 108 9.02 7.28 -12.00
CA PHE A 108 7.57 7.03 -12.00
C PHE A 108 7.06 6.71 -13.40
N ARG A 109 7.60 7.36 -14.43
CA ARG A 109 7.22 7.05 -15.83
C ARG A 109 7.70 5.67 -16.28
N GLU A 110 8.85 5.20 -15.78
CA GLU A 110 9.32 3.82 -15.98
C GLU A 110 8.34 2.81 -15.35
N ILE A 111 7.84 3.09 -14.14
CA ILE A 111 6.80 2.27 -13.49
C ILE A 111 5.52 2.25 -14.34
N ASP A 112 5.04 3.41 -14.81
CA ASP A 112 3.85 3.48 -15.68
C ASP A 112 4.02 2.66 -16.96
N LYS A 113 5.19 2.79 -17.61
CA LYS A 113 5.52 2.00 -18.80
C LYS A 113 5.49 0.50 -18.48
N SER A 114 6.07 0.09 -17.36
CA SER A 114 6.05 -1.31 -16.92
C SER A 114 4.63 -1.82 -16.72
N VAL A 115 3.78 -1.08 -16.01
CA VAL A 115 2.37 -1.44 -15.81
C VAL A 115 1.65 -1.57 -17.15
N LYS A 116 1.86 -0.61 -18.06
CA LYS A 116 1.25 -0.64 -19.41
C LYS A 116 1.72 -1.84 -20.23
N THR A 117 3.01 -2.16 -20.22
CA THR A 117 3.57 -3.31 -20.94
C THR A 117 3.07 -4.64 -20.38
N ILE A 118 2.94 -4.76 -19.06
CA ILE A 118 2.42 -5.99 -18.42
C ILE A 118 0.93 -6.16 -18.74
N GLY A 119 0.16 -5.08 -18.81
CA GLY A 119 -1.25 -5.12 -19.18
C GLY A 119 -2.15 -5.69 -18.09
N LYS A 120 -3.02 -6.64 -18.44
CA LYS A 120 -4.01 -7.25 -17.52
C LYS A 120 -3.42 -8.44 -16.78
N SER A 121 -3.74 -8.62 -15.49
CA SER A 121 -3.34 -9.83 -14.78
C SER A 121 -4.11 -11.07 -15.22
N SER A 122 -3.59 -12.26 -14.93
CA SER A 122 -4.30 -13.52 -15.15
C SER A 122 -5.63 -13.58 -14.39
N SER A 123 -5.71 -12.97 -13.20
CA SER A 123 -6.96 -12.84 -12.44
C SER A 123 -7.98 -11.98 -13.19
N THR A 124 -7.56 -10.86 -13.80
CA THR A 124 -8.44 -10.02 -14.63
C THR A 124 -8.95 -10.78 -15.84
N SER A 125 -8.07 -11.50 -16.54
CA SER A 125 -8.47 -12.30 -17.71
C SER A 125 -9.50 -13.37 -17.35
N ARG A 126 -9.32 -14.06 -16.22
CA ARG A 126 -10.30 -15.04 -15.71
C ARG A 126 -11.61 -14.37 -15.31
N PHE A 127 -11.56 -13.29 -14.55
CA PHE A 127 -12.75 -12.53 -14.13
C PHE A 127 -13.57 -12.06 -15.34
N ILE A 128 -12.92 -11.47 -16.34
CA ILE A 128 -13.59 -11.02 -17.57
C ILE A 128 -14.17 -12.21 -18.33
N LYS A 129 -13.44 -13.33 -18.47
CA LYS A 129 -13.94 -14.52 -19.15
C LYS A 129 -15.22 -15.04 -18.49
N GLU A 130 -15.21 -15.21 -17.18
CA GLU A 130 -16.38 -15.72 -16.44
C GLU A 130 -17.57 -14.75 -16.49
N SER A 131 -17.30 -13.43 -16.46
CA SER A 131 -18.35 -12.41 -16.56
C SER A 131 -19.12 -12.43 -17.90
N LYS A 132 -18.57 -13.08 -18.93
CA LYS A 132 -19.22 -13.21 -20.25
C LYS A 132 -20.19 -14.38 -20.33
N THR A 133 -20.15 -15.32 -19.38
CA THR A 133 -21.00 -16.52 -19.38
C THR A 133 -22.49 -16.17 -19.25
N SER A 134 -23.36 -17.00 -19.82
CA SER A 134 -24.81 -16.86 -19.68
C SER A 134 -25.27 -16.95 -18.22
N ALA A 135 -24.64 -17.83 -17.44
CA ALA A 135 -24.87 -17.98 -16.01
C ALA A 135 -24.59 -16.68 -15.25
N PHE A 136 -23.45 -16.03 -15.51
CA PHE A 136 -23.12 -14.74 -14.91
C PHE A 136 -24.13 -13.66 -15.33
N LYS A 137 -24.39 -13.51 -16.63
CA LYS A 137 -25.32 -12.48 -17.15
C LYS A 137 -26.73 -12.61 -16.56
N LYS A 138 -27.24 -13.84 -16.41
CA LYS A 138 -28.55 -14.09 -15.78
C LYS A 138 -28.58 -13.62 -14.33
N LYS A 139 -27.53 -13.93 -13.56
CA LYS A 139 -27.43 -13.62 -12.13
C LYS A 139 -27.10 -12.16 -11.85
N HIS A 140 -26.13 -11.60 -12.56
CA HIS A 140 -25.47 -10.33 -12.25
C HIS A 140 -25.64 -9.23 -13.30
N GLY A 141 -26.26 -9.53 -14.45
CA GLY A 141 -26.36 -8.61 -15.58
C GLY A 141 -25.02 -8.42 -16.30
N LYS A 142 -24.86 -7.30 -17.01
CA LYS A 142 -23.58 -6.96 -17.67
C LYS A 142 -22.61 -6.32 -16.69
N LEU A 143 -21.33 -6.26 -17.07
CA LEU A 143 -20.38 -5.42 -16.35
C LEU A 143 -20.62 -3.95 -16.72
N LYS A 144 -20.73 -3.11 -15.70
CA LYS A 144 -20.70 -1.65 -15.79
C LYS A 144 -19.28 -1.15 -15.51
N VAL A 145 -18.98 0.03 -16.04
CA VAL A 145 -17.70 0.71 -15.88
C VAL A 145 -17.97 2.15 -15.49
N GLU A 146 -17.33 2.62 -14.43
CA GLU A 146 -17.38 4.00 -13.98
C GLU A 146 -15.96 4.53 -13.79
N LYS A 147 -15.75 5.81 -14.10
CA LYS A 147 -14.42 6.44 -14.12
C LYS A 147 -14.35 7.49 -13.00
N GLY A 148 -13.39 7.33 -12.09
CA GLY A 148 -12.95 8.37 -11.17
C GLY A 148 -11.78 9.16 -11.74
N GLU A 149 -11.10 9.92 -10.88
CA GLU A 149 -9.95 10.72 -11.28
C GLU A 149 -8.76 9.81 -11.61
N HIS A 150 -8.36 8.96 -10.68
CA HIS A 150 -7.18 8.08 -10.78
C HIS A 150 -7.53 6.62 -11.10
N PHE A 151 -8.80 6.26 -10.98
CA PHE A 151 -9.27 4.88 -11.05
C PHE A 151 -10.41 4.67 -12.03
N VAL A 152 -10.49 3.46 -12.57
CA VAL A 152 -11.69 2.93 -13.21
C VAL A 152 -12.22 1.79 -12.35
N ILE A 153 -13.51 1.80 -12.05
CA ILE A 153 -14.18 0.70 -11.35
C ILE A 153 -15.04 -0.10 -12.33
N VAL A 154 -14.93 -1.42 -12.25
CA VAL A 154 -15.67 -2.40 -13.05
C VAL A 154 -16.49 -3.25 -12.10
N TYR A 155 -17.80 -3.29 -12.29
CA TYR A 155 -18.72 -3.93 -11.35
C TYR A 155 -19.91 -4.58 -12.07
N PRO A 156 -20.53 -5.63 -11.51
CA PRO A 156 -21.75 -6.19 -12.09
C PRO A 156 -22.91 -5.19 -12.02
N GLU A 157 -23.83 -5.22 -12.98
CA GLU A 157 -25.01 -4.37 -12.98
C GLU A 157 -25.93 -4.63 -11.77
N TYR A 158 -26.03 -5.89 -11.35
CA TYR A 158 -26.89 -6.30 -10.25
C TYR A 158 -26.19 -7.18 -9.22
N ILE A 159 -26.66 -7.06 -7.98
CA ILE A 159 -26.32 -7.95 -6.88
C ILE A 159 -27.57 -8.59 -6.28
N SER A 160 -27.39 -9.78 -5.71
CA SER A 160 -28.42 -10.44 -4.92
C SER A 160 -28.28 -10.05 -3.46
N VAL A 161 -29.31 -9.43 -2.89
CA VAL A 161 -29.36 -9.06 -1.47
C VAL A 161 -30.42 -9.90 -0.77
N GLY A 162 -30.00 -10.60 0.29
CA GLY A 162 -30.91 -11.38 1.12
C GLY A 162 -31.72 -10.51 2.07
N LYS A 163 -33.05 -10.69 2.09
CA LYS A 163 -33.97 -10.12 3.08
C LYS A 163 -34.84 -11.24 3.63
N LYS A 164 -34.70 -11.56 4.93
CA LYS A 164 -35.47 -12.56 5.72
C LYS A 164 -36.32 -13.54 4.89
N ASN A 165 -35.66 -14.49 4.22
CA ASN A 165 -36.21 -15.60 3.42
C ASN A 165 -36.37 -15.39 1.91
N SER A 166 -35.94 -14.26 1.33
CA SER A 166 -35.86 -14.10 -0.13
C SER A 166 -34.58 -13.38 -0.59
N LEU A 167 -34.11 -13.73 -1.77
CA LEU A 167 -33.03 -13.02 -2.48
C LEU A 167 -33.68 -12.05 -3.47
N THR A 168 -33.40 -10.76 -3.31
CA THR A 168 -33.87 -9.72 -4.23
C THR A 168 -32.70 -9.20 -5.06
N LYS A 169 -32.91 -9.07 -6.36
CA LYS A 169 -31.94 -8.49 -7.29
C LYS A 169 -32.03 -6.97 -7.20
N LYS A 170 -30.93 -6.31 -6.91
CA LYS A 170 -30.83 -4.84 -6.78
C LYS A 170 -29.70 -4.31 -7.65
N GLN A 171 -29.80 -3.04 -8.05
CA GLN A 171 -28.71 -2.38 -8.77
C GLN A 171 -27.50 -2.21 -7.84
N THR A 172 -26.33 -2.53 -8.37
CA THR A 172 -25.07 -2.56 -7.59
C THR A 172 -24.61 -1.17 -7.19
N ASP A 173 -24.69 -0.20 -8.11
CA ASP A 173 -24.31 1.20 -7.92
C ASP A 173 -25.00 1.81 -6.68
N GLU A 174 -26.33 1.69 -6.60
CA GLU A 174 -27.11 2.20 -5.48
C GLU A 174 -26.86 1.42 -4.17
N THR A 175 -26.69 0.09 -4.26
CA THR A 175 -26.61 -0.75 -3.05
C THR A 175 -25.23 -0.73 -2.41
N VAL A 176 -24.17 -0.69 -3.22
CA VAL A 176 -22.78 -0.74 -2.76
C VAL A 176 -22.21 0.65 -2.52
N GLY A 177 -22.73 1.67 -3.20
CA GLY A 177 -22.16 3.02 -3.19
C GLY A 177 -20.85 3.05 -3.98
N ILE A 178 -20.92 2.74 -5.27
CA ILE A 178 -19.75 2.67 -6.17
C ILE A 178 -19.00 4.01 -6.23
N GLU A 179 -19.71 5.13 -6.31
CA GLU A 179 -19.14 6.48 -6.25
C GLU A 179 -18.32 6.71 -4.96
N ASN A 180 -18.80 6.21 -3.82
CA ASN A 180 -18.09 6.35 -2.54
C ASN A 180 -16.80 5.50 -2.52
N ILE A 181 -16.81 4.31 -3.12
CA ILE A 181 -15.59 3.48 -3.27
C ILE A 181 -14.56 4.21 -4.14
N LEU A 182 -14.98 4.77 -5.28
CA LEU A 182 -14.10 5.55 -6.16
C LEU A 182 -13.54 6.79 -5.45
N SER A 183 -14.40 7.59 -4.83
CA SER A 183 -13.99 8.80 -4.11
C SER A 183 -13.00 8.50 -2.97
N LYS A 184 -13.23 7.43 -2.21
CA LYS A 184 -12.30 6.98 -1.17
C LYS A 184 -10.96 6.50 -1.73
N ALA A 185 -10.97 5.85 -2.89
CA ALA A 185 -9.74 5.45 -3.58
C ALA A 185 -8.94 6.66 -4.10
N ASP A 186 -9.61 7.63 -4.73
CA ASP A 186 -9.00 8.86 -5.22
C ASP A 186 -8.40 9.69 -4.06
N ASN A 187 -9.17 9.92 -2.99
CA ASN A 187 -8.68 10.62 -1.80
C ASN A 187 -7.47 9.92 -1.17
N ALA A 188 -7.51 8.58 -1.06
CA ALA A 188 -6.38 7.83 -0.51
C ALA A 188 -5.12 7.93 -1.37
N PHE A 189 -5.27 7.96 -2.71
CA PHE A 189 -4.15 8.21 -3.62
C PHE A 189 -3.53 9.57 -3.35
N ASP A 190 -4.34 10.63 -3.31
CA ASP A 190 -3.92 12.01 -3.12
C ASP A 190 -3.24 12.24 -1.77
N GLU A 191 -3.86 11.77 -0.68
CA GLU A 191 -3.31 11.91 0.66
C GLU A 191 -2.00 11.15 0.81
N THR A 192 -1.92 9.94 0.24
CA THR A 192 -0.68 9.15 0.28
C THR A 192 0.43 9.81 -0.54
N ALA A 193 0.11 10.35 -1.71
CA ALA A 193 1.08 11.06 -2.54
C ALA A 193 1.62 12.32 -1.84
N LYS A 194 0.74 13.08 -1.16
CA LYS A 194 1.11 14.27 -0.37
C LYS A 194 1.92 13.93 0.88
N LEU A 195 1.68 12.78 1.51
CA LEU A 195 2.40 12.33 2.71
C LEU A 195 3.92 12.23 2.45
N VAL A 196 4.32 11.78 1.26
CA VAL A 196 5.73 11.54 0.90
C VAL A 196 6.25 12.46 -0.21
N LEU A 197 5.55 13.58 -0.46
CA LEU A 197 5.89 14.62 -1.45
C LEU A 197 6.09 14.07 -2.87
N ILE A 198 5.13 13.27 -3.35
CA ILE A 198 5.17 12.73 -4.71
C ILE A 198 3.97 13.07 -5.58
N ASP A 199 3.03 13.89 -5.12
CA ASP A 199 1.82 14.27 -5.88
C ASP A 199 2.16 14.94 -7.23
N LYS A 200 3.33 15.58 -7.36
CA LYS A 200 3.83 16.11 -8.64
C LYS A 200 4.60 15.12 -9.50
N PHE A 201 4.90 13.92 -8.99
CA PHE A 201 5.69 12.90 -9.68
C PHE A 201 4.88 11.67 -10.08
N ILE A 202 3.86 11.30 -9.29
CA ILE A 202 2.94 10.21 -9.55
C ILE A 202 1.63 10.76 -10.12
N ASN A 203 1.08 10.10 -11.14
CA ASN A 203 -0.23 10.47 -11.68
C ASN A 203 -0.88 9.26 -12.32
N TRP A 204 -1.93 8.76 -11.69
CA TRP A 204 -2.75 7.67 -12.22
C TRP A 204 -3.97 8.17 -12.98
N ALA A 205 -4.23 9.48 -13.05
CA ALA A 205 -5.36 9.98 -13.80
C ALA A 205 -5.26 9.68 -15.30
N GLY A 206 -4.06 9.54 -15.86
CA GLY A 206 -3.82 9.38 -17.30
C GLY A 206 -3.90 7.99 -17.88
N LYS A 207 -3.05 7.71 -18.87
CA LYS A 207 -3.10 6.46 -19.67
C LYS A 207 -2.92 5.17 -18.86
N VAL A 208 -2.56 5.26 -17.59
CA VAL A 208 -2.27 4.10 -16.73
C VAL A 208 -3.01 4.25 -15.40
N GLN A 209 -4.34 4.29 -15.49
CA GLN A 209 -5.24 4.33 -14.33
C GLN A 209 -5.18 3.03 -13.52
N GLY A 210 -5.44 3.16 -12.22
CA GLY A 210 -5.74 2.00 -11.39
C GLY A 210 -7.09 1.39 -11.77
N LYS A 211 -7.25 0.08 -11.59
CA LYS A 211 -8.48 -0.64 -11.94
C LYS A 211 -9.03 -1.35 -10.72
N ILE A 212 -10.27 -1.06 -10.35
CA ILE A 212 -10.97 -1.68 -9.24
C ILE A 212 -12.02 -2.63 -9.83
N PHE A 213 -12.01 -3.91 -9.43
CA PHE A 213 -12.97 -4.92 -9.85
C PHE A 213 -13.81 -5.32 -8.64
N ILE A 214 -15.12 -5.05 -8.72
CA ILE A 214 -16.07 -5.49 -7.71
C ILE A 214 -16.47 -6.93 -7.99
N VAL A 215 -16.18 -7.81 -7.02
CA VAL A 215 -16.49 -9.23 -7.08
C VAL A 215 -17.58 -9.53 -6.05
N THR A 216 -18.74 -9.96 -6.53
CA THR A 216 -19.91 -10.24 -5.66
C THR A 216 -20.25 -11.72 -5.59
N ASP A 217 -19.60 -12.53 -6.42
CA ASP A 217 -19.78 -13.98 -6.47
C ASP A 217 -18.60 -14.67 -5.78
N GLU A 218 -18.90 -15.57 -4.84
CA GLU A 218 -17.89 -16.28 -4.07
C GLU A 218 -17.03 -17.20 -4.93
N ASN A 219 -17.60 -17.84 -5.96
CA ASN A 219 -16.86 -18.71 -6.87
C ASN A 219 -15.85 -17.86 -7.67
N LEU A 220 -16.26 -16.69 -8.16
CA LEU A 220 -15.34 -15.74 -8.80
C LEU A 220 -14.26 -15.25 -7.85
N TRP A 221 -14.62 -14.98 -6.60
CA TRP A 221 -13.66 -14.53 -5.59
C TRP A 221 -12.58 -15.58 -5.32
N ARG A 222 -12.96 -16.86 -5.23
CA ARG A 222 -12.03 -17.99 -5.09
C ARG A 222 -11.07 -18.13 -6.27
N LEU A 223 -11.43 -17.66 -7.48
CA LEU A 223 -10.51 -17.63 -8.64
C LEU A 223 -9.47 -16.52 -8.55
N VAL A 224 -9.78 -15.43 -7.86
CA VAL A 224 -8.91 -14.25 -7.71
C VAL A 224 -7.97 -14.40 -6.52
N ARG A 225 -8.49 -14.95 -5.42
CA ARG A 225 -7.77 -15.13 -4.16
C ARG A 225 -7.16 -16.53 -4.09
N PRO A 226 -5.83 -16.68 -4.08
CA PRO A 226 -5.22 -17.98 -3.82
C PRO A 226 -5.62 -18.49 -2.42
N GLY A 227 -5.83 -19.81 -2.28
CA GLY A 227 -6.52 -20.47 -1.15
C GLY A 227 -5.96 -20.27 0.27
N THR A 228 -4.93 -19.44 0.47
CA THR A 228 -4.47 -18.98 1.79
C THR A 228 -4.48 -17.45 1.84
N ALA A 229 -5.49 -16.90 2.51
CA ALA A 229 -5.54 -15.48 2.81
C ALA A 229 -4.30 -15.07 3.60
N LYS A 230 -3.52 -14.12 3.10
CA LYS A 230 -2.57 -13.42 3.96
C LYS A 230 -3.38 -12.68 5.03
N ALA A 231 -3.08 -12.91 6.30
CA ALA A 231 -3.65 -12.13 7.39
C ALA A 231 -3.28 -10.66 7.16
N ARG A 232 -4.24 -9.83 6.77
CA ARG A 232 -4.08 -8.39 6.50
C ARG A 232 -5.29 -7.64 7.04
N PRO A 233 -5.23 -6.32 7.24
CA PRO A 233 -6.40 -5.53 7.63
C PRO A 233 -7.51 -5.52 6.57
N ASP A 234 -7.16 -5.56 5.29
CA ASP A 234 -8.04 -5.47 4.12
C ASP A 234 -8.26 -6.84 3.45
N GLN A 235 -8.74 -7.87 4.17
CA GLN A 235 -8.77 -9.25 3.64
C GLN A 235 -9.74 -9.46 2.49
N ILE A 236 -10.65 -8.51 2.27
CA ILE A 236 -11.59 -8.46 1.15
C ILE A 236 -10.99 -7.81 -0.11
N VAL A 237 -9.75 -7.30 -0.06
CA VAL A 237 -9.08 -6.69 -1.22
C VAL A 237 -7.86 -7.51 -1.63
N VAL A 238 -7.80 -7.93 -2.89
CA VAL A 238 -6.60 -8.52 -3.50
C VAL A 238 -6.00 -7.52 -4.46
N THR A 239 -4.80 -7.05 -4.14
CA THR A 239 -4.03 -6.13 -5.00
C THR A 239 -3.07 -6.90 -5.89
N LYS A 240 -3.07 -6.60 -7.19
CA LYS A 240 -2.05 -7.02 -8.16
C LYS A 240 -1.13 -5.83 -8.41
N ASP A 241 -0.12 -5.69 -7.56
CA ASP A 241 0.76 -4.51 -7.52
C ASP A 241 1.47 -4.19 -8.85
N LYS A 242 1.67 -5.18 -9.74
CA LYS A 242 2.34 -4.99 -11.03
C LYS A 242 1.41 -4.44 -12.12
N ASN A 243 0.10 -4.51 -11.90
CA ASN A 243 -0.93 -4.16 -12.88
C ASN A 243 -1.77 -2.95 -12.43
N ARG A 244 -1.60 -2.48 -11.18
CA ARG A 244 -2.50 -1.52 -10.51
C ARG A 244 -3.96 -1.99 -10.48
N GLU A 245 -4.15 -3.30 -10.29
CA GLU A 245 -5.49 -3.89 -10.23
C GLU A 245 -5.83 -4.25 -8.79
N PHE A 246 -7.07 -3.96 -8.40
CA PHE A 246 -7.63 -4.21 -7.08
C PHE A 246 -8.90 -5.01 -7.26
N PHE A 247 -9.00 -6.16 -6.62
CA PHE A 247 -10.23 -6.95 -6.61
C PHE A 247 -10.85 -6.85 -5.23
N VAL A 248 -12.07 -6.32 -5.15
CA VAL A 248 -12.78 -6.07 -3.90
C VAL A 248 -13.95 -7.04 -3.81
N TYR A 249 -13.91 -7.92 -2.81
CA TYR A 249 -15.01 -8.82 -2.53
C TYR A 249 -16.10 -8.14 -1.72
N ILE A 250 -17.29 -8.13 -2.27
CA ILE A 250 -18.42 -7.41 -1.70
C ILE A 250 -19.58 -8.37 -1.45
N ASN A 251 -20.06 -8.37 -0.22
CA ASN A 251 -21.26 -9.08 0.21
C ASN A 251 -22.04 -8.23 1.25
N PRO A 252 -23.23 -8.67 1.69
CA PRO A 252 -24.04 -7.91 2.64
C PRO A 252 -23.39 -7.54 3.98
N LYS A 253 -22.33 -8.24 4.39
CA LYS A 253 -21.58 -7.96 5.61
C LYS A 253 -20.43 -6.97 5.40
N THR A 254 -20.02 -6.72 4.16
CA THR A 254 -18.82 -5.93 3.83
C THR A 254 -19.10 -4.64 3.05
N PHE A 255 -20.33 -4.41 2.58
CA PHE A 255 -20.73 -3.19 1.85
C PHE A 255 -20.17 -1.91 2.48
N ASP A 256 -20.51 -1.67 3.75
CA ASP A 256 -20.17 -0.43 4.45
C ASP A 256 -18.67 -0.26 4.77
N SER A 257 -17.85 -1.27 4.49
CA SER A 257 -16.41 -1.29 4.80
C SER A 257 -15.54 -1.40 3.55
N ALA A 258 -16.13 -1.69 2.39
CA ALA A 258 -15.42 -1.75 1.11
C ALA A 258 -14.70 -0.43 0.75
N PRO A 259 -15.28 0.78 0.96
CA PRO A 259 -14.59 2.04 0.69
C PRO A 259 -13.29 2.23 1.50
N ASP A 260 -13.32 1.91 2.80
CA ASP A 260 -12.13 2.05 3.65
C ASP A 260 -11.10 0.94 3.36
N ALA A 261 -11.55 -0.27 3.00
CA ALA A 261 -10.67 -1.36 2.57
C ALA A 261 -9.91 -1.01 1.28
N ILE A 262 -10.59 -0.42 0.29
CA ILE A 262 -9.93 -0.02 -0.95
C ILE A 262 -8.97 1.14 -0.70
N ALA A 263 -9.34 2.12 0.12
CA ALA A 263 -8.46 3.23 0.49
C ALA A 263 -7.16 2.73 1.15
N TYR A 264 -7.27 1.73 2.03
CA TYR A 264 -6.11 1.07 2.64
C TYR A 264 -5.22 0.43 1.58
N ALA A 265 -5.80 -0.37 0.68
CA ALA A 265 -5.06 -1.08 -0.36
C ALA A 265 -4.38 -0.13 -1.35
N VAL A 266 -5.05 0.96 -1.73
CA VAL A 266 -4.53 2.02 -2.61
C VAL A 266 -3.32 2.69 -1.95
N SER A 267 -3.45 3.10 -0.69
CA SER A 267 -2.37 3.73 0.06
C SER A 267 -1.12 2.84 0.11
N GLN A 268 -1.30 1.54 0.33
CA GLN A 268 -0.18 0.59 0.28
C GLN A 268 0.48 0.54 -1.10
N LEU A 269 -0.28 0.51 -2.18
CA LEU A 269 0.28 0.41 -3.52
C LEU A 269 1.05 1.69 -3.91
N VAL A 270 0.50 2.87 -3.61
CA VAL A 270 1.18 4.15 -3.86
C VAL A 270 2.53 4.21 -3.13
N LEU A 271 2.57 3.80 -1.85
CA LEU A 271 3.83 3.73 -1.08
C LEU A 271 4.81 2.69 -1.65
N LYS A 272 4.33 1.55 -2.16
CA LYS A 272 5.19 0.58 -2.84
C LYS A 272 5.80 1.16 -4.13
N GLU A 273 5.02 1.92 -4.92
CA GLU A 273 5.54 2.61 -6.10
C GLU A 273 6.57 3.68 -5.74
N TYR A 274 6.30 4.48 -4.71
CA TYR A 274 7.29 5.38 -4.12
C TYR A 274 8.59 4.64 -3.79
N SER A 275 8.50 3.51 -3.09
CA SER A 275 9.68 2.75 -2.70
C SER A 275 10.45 2.18 -3.89
N ARG A 276 9.77 1.73 -4.94
CA ARG A 276 10.41 1.29 -6.20
C ARG A 276 11.13 2.45 -6.89
N ALA A 277 10.49 3.62 -6.98
CA ALA A 277 11.08 4.80 -7.59
C ALA A 277 12.33 5.27 -6.82
N VAL A 278 12.30 5.24 -5.49
CA VAL A 278 13.42 5.64 -4.64
C VAL A 278 14.57 4.62 -4.66
N SER A 279 14.27 3.33 -4.51
CA SER A 279 15.29 2.27 -4.45
C SER A 279 15.83 1.85 -5.81
N ARG A 280 15.11 2.18 -6.90
CA ARG A 280 15.37 1.69 -8.26
C ARG A 280 15.35 0.16 -8.37
N LYS A 281 14.61 -0.51 -7.47
CA LYS A 281 14.41 -1.96 -7.46
C LYS A 281 12.97 -2.29 -7.86
N SER A 282 12.77 -3.49 -8.41
CA SER A 282 11.45 -3.99 -8.79
C SER A 282 10.53 -4.22 -7.59
N GLU A 283 11.12 -4.53 -6.43
CA GLU A 283 10.40 -4.76 -5.17
C GLU A 283 10.49 -3.55 -4.24
N SER A 284 9.38 -3.28 -3.54
CA SER A 284 9.33 -2.29 -2.46
C SER A 284 10.27 -2.69 -1.32
N LYS A 285 10.99 -1.72 -0.78
CA LYS A 285 11.85 -1.84 0.41
C LYS A 285 11.26 -1.20 1.66
N LEU A 286 10.16 -0.46 1.53
CA LEU A 286 9.47 0.06 2.70
C LEU A 286 9.03 -1.08 3.64
N PRO A 287 9.30 -0.96 4.95
CA PRO A 287 8.98 -1.98 5.92
C PRO A 287 7.47 -2.07 6.18
N LEU A 288 7.03 -3.22 6.66
CA LEU A 288 5.60 -3.51 6.86
C LEU A 288 4.92 -2.51 7.78
N PHE A 289 5.57 -2.09 8.87
CA PHE A 289 4.99 -1.17 9.84
C PHE A 289 4.67 0.17 9.18
N PHE A 290 5.53 0.63 8.27
CA PHE A 290 5.34 1.90 7.57
C PHE A 290 4.16 1.79 6.59
N LEU A 291 4.16 0.77 5.74
CA LEU A 291 3.08 0.52 4.78
C LEU A 291 1.73 0.36 5.48
N THR A 292 1.71 -0.39 6.57
CA THR A 292 0.49 -0.67 7.36
C THR A 292 0.04 0.58 8.10
N GLY A 293 0.94 1.23 8.84
CA GLY A 293 0.60 2.39 9.67
C GLY A 293 0.09 3.58 8.85
N ALA A 294 0.70 3.84 7.71
CA ALA A 294 0.31 4.93 6.83
C ALA A 294 -1.04 4.62 6.16
N ALA A 295 -1.19 3.42 5.60
CA ALA A 295 -2.46 2.99 5.00
C ALA A 295 -3.60 3.00 6.01
N PHE A 296 -3.38 2.47 7.22
CA PHE A 296 -4.38 2.44 8.29
C PHE A 296 -4.81 3.83 8.74
N ASN A 297 -3.88 4.80 8.73
CA ASN A 297 -4.20 6.19 9.03
C ASN A 297 -5.06 6.84 7.93
N ILE A 298 -4.57 6.81 6.69
CA ILE A 298 -5.17 7.48 5.53
C ILE A 298 -6.55 6.92 5.22
N SER A 299 -6.70 5.59 5.28
CA SER A 299 -7.98 4.96 5.00
C SER A 299 -9.00 5.13 6.13
N GLU A 300 -8.62 5.72 7.25
CA GLU A 300 -9.36 5.72 8.51
C GLU A 300 -9.84 4.31 8.92
N LEU A 301 -9.09 3.27 8.53
CA LEU A 301 -9.51 1.90 8.78
C LEU A 301 -9.45 1.66 10.27
N ASP A 302 -10.55 1.22 10.85
CA ASP A 302 -10.67 1.01 12.29
C ASP A 302 -10.77 -0.47 12.65
N SER A 303 -10.79 -1.40 11.70
CA SER A 303 -10.99 -2.83 11.94
C SER A 303 -10.26 -3.70 10.94
N VAL A 304 -10.16 -5.01 11.21
CA VAL A 304 -9.76 -5.99 10.19
C VAL A 304 -11.02 -6.44 9.47
N ILE A 305 -11.05 -6.22 8.16
CA ILE A 305 -12.21 -6.51 7.32
C ILE A 305 -12.06 -7.92 6.75
N PHE A 306 -12.86 -8.85 7.28
CA PHE A 306 -12.97 -10.21 6.79
C PHE A 306 -14.10 -10.32 5.77
N GLU A 307 -14.15 -11.44 5.05
CA GLU A 307 -15.27 -11.78 4.18
C GLU A 307 -16.58 -11.91 4.96
N ASP A 308 -16.50 -12.33 6.23
CA ASP A 308 -17.63 -12.35 7.16
C ASP A 308 -18.01 -10.98 7.74
N GLY A 309 -17.40 -9.90 7.24
CA GLY A 309 -17.58 -8.54 7.74
C GLY A 309 -16.41 -8.05 8.59
N PRO A 310 -16.44 -6.77 8.99
CA PRO A 310 -15.42 -6.20 9.87
C PRO A 310 -15.42 -6.92 11.21
N LYS A 311 -14.27 -7.43 11.62
CA LYS A 311 -14.02 -7.96 12.97
C LYS A 311 -12.96 -7.09 13.61
N GLN A 312 -13.36 -6.42 14.68
CA GLN A 312 -12.47 -5.53 15.42
C GLN A 312 -11.85 -6.28 16.61
N LEU A 313 -12.59 -7.20 17.26
CA LEU A 313 -12.16 -8.20 18.26
C LEU A 313 -13.21 -9.32 18.39
N ASN A 314 -12.81 -10.50 18.87
CA ASN A 314 -13.77 -11.57 19.27
C ASN A 314 -14.25 -11.39 20.73
N LYS A 315 -13.42 -10.80 21.60
CA LYS A 315 -13.74 -10.55 23.01
C LYS A 315 -13.14 -9.23 23.48
N TRP A 316 -13.81 -8.52 24.38
CA TRP A 316 -13.29 -7.35 25.09
C TRP A 316 -13.68 -7.43 26.57
N ASN A 317 -12.69 -7.33 27.46
CA ASN A 317 -12.84 -7.56 28.91
C ASN A 317 -13.59 -8.87 29.24
N GLY A 318 -13.27 -9.95 28.51
CA GLY A 318 -13.90 -11.26 28.69
C GLY A 318 -15.31 -11.41 28.10
N LYS A 319 -15.90 -10.35 27.52
CA LYS A 319 -17.22 -10.39 26.87
C LYS A 319 -17.11 -10.43 25.36
N GLU A 320 -17.92 -11.27 24.73
CA GLU A 320 -17.97 -11.41 23.27
C GLU A 320 -18.52 -10.14 22.60
N ILE A 321 -17.85 -9.65 21.55
CA ILE A 321 -18.33 -8.50 20.79
C ILE A 321 -19.18 -9.00 19.62
N THR A 322 -20.49 -8.77 19.68
CA THR A 322 -21.41 -9.16 18.60
C THR A 322 -21.46 -8.10 17.48
N THR A 323 -21.88 -8.51 16.28
CA THR A 323 -22.12 -7.62 15.13
C THR A 323 -23.15 -6.53 15.43
N LYS A 324 -24.10 -6.80 16.33
CA LYS A 324 -25.09 -5.84 16.83
C LYS A 324 -24.40 -4.75 17.67
N SER A 325 -23.45 -5.12 18.52
CA SER A 325 -22.65 -4.21 19.35
C SER A 325 -21.82 -3.24 18.49
N ILE A 326 -21.18 -3.76 17.43
CA ILE A 326 -20.40 -2.97 16.46
C ILE A 326 -21.29 -1.96 15.72
N ARG A 327 -22.46 -2.40 15.26
CA ARG A 327 -23.43 -1.54 14.55
C ARG A 327 -24.03 -0.47 15.46
N GLU A 328 -24.32 -0.80 16.72
CA GLU A 328 -24.81 0.18 17.71
C GLU A 328 -23.73 1.21 18.11
N LEU A 329 -22.46 0.79 18.21
CA LEU A 329 -21.34 1.70 18.40
C LEU A 329 -21.19 2.66 17.21
N ARG A 330 -21.21 2.13 15.98
CA ARG A 330 -21.12 2.94 14.75
C ARG A 330 -22.26 3.94 14.62
N LYS A 331 -23.50 3.53 14.92
CA LYS A 331 -24.69 4.42 14.88
C LYS A 331 -24.62 5.58 15.87
N ARG A 332 -23.91 5.43 16.99
CA ARG A 332 -23.85 6.45 18.05
C ARG A 332 -22.69 7.43 17.89
N SER A 333 -21.57 7.02 17.30
CA SER A 333 -20.39 7.87 17.13
C SER A 333 -20.06 8.24 15.68
N GLY A 334 -20.77 7.70 14.68
CA GLY A 334 -20.46 7.89 13.26
C GLY A 334 -19.20 7.16 12.78
N LYS A 335 -18.23 6.92 13.68
CA LYS A 335 -17.04 6.08 13.48
C LYS A 335 -17.07 4.88 14.44
N LEU A 336 -16.51 3.74 14.06
CA LEU A 336 -16.36 2.59 14.93
C LEU A 336 -15.29 2.98 15.97
N LYS A 337 -15.69 3.17 17.24
CA LYS A 337 -14.74 3.57 18.30
C LYS A 337 -13.60 2.54 18.33
N GLN A 338 -12.36 2.99 18.07
CA GLN A 338 -11.18 2.14 18.17
C GLN A 338 -11.17 1.45 19.54
N LEU A 339 -11.19 0.11 19.54
CA LEU A 339 -11.19 -0.67 20.76
C LEU A 339 -9.90 -0.43 21.53
N PRO A 340 -9.96 -0.22 22.87
CA PRO A 340 -8.80 0.14 23.68
C PRO A 340 -7.75 -0.97 23.59
N LEU A 341 -6.48 -0.57 23.57
CA LEU A 341 -5.39 -1.49 23.80
C LEU A 341 -5.28 -1.71 25.31
N SER A 342 -5.25 -2.96 25.78
CA SER A 342 -4.80 -3.21 27.15
C SER A 342 -3.28 -3.09 27.20
N LYS A 343 -2.69 -2.88 28.39
CA LYS A 343 -1.23 -2.90 28.54
C LYS A 343 -0.61 -4.23 28.06
N LYS A 344 -1.37 -5.32 28.12
CA LYS A 344 -0.93 -6.66 27.66
C LYS A 344 -0.87 -6.77 26.13
N ASP A 345 -1.59 -5.93 25.41
CA ASP A 345 -1.68 -5.93 23.94
C ASP A 345 -0.69 -4.96 23.29
N LEU A 346 0.08 -4.25 24.11
CA LEU A 346 1.11 -3.32 23.64
C LEU A 346 2.33 -4.09 23.14
N LEU A 347 2.66 -3.86 21.88
CA LEU A 347 3.85 -4.40 21.25
C LEU A 347 5.01 -3.47 21.57
N LYS A 348 6.16 -4.05 21.94
CA LYS A 348 7.41 -3.31 22.02
C LYS A 348 7.72 -2.68 20.65
N LEU A 349 8.27 -1.46 20.64
CA LEU A 349 8.63 -0.76 19.39
C LEU A 349 9.48 -1.64 18.47
N SER A 350 10.49 -2.32 19.03
CA SER A 350 11.34 -3.25 18.27
C SER A 350 10.56 -4.34 17.54
N LYS A 351 9.51 -4.89 18.15
CA LYS A 351 8.64 -5.90 17.50
C LYS A 351 7.83 -5.30 16.35
N ILE A 352 7.40 -4.05 16.48
CA ILE A 352 6.64 -3.35 15.43
C ILE A 352 7.53 -3.12 14.21
N VAL A 353 8.69 -2.49 14.41
CA VAL A 353 9.54 -1.99 13.32
C VAL A 353 10.31 -3.10 12.59
N THR A 354 10.53 -4.26 13.23
CA THR A 354 11.22 -5.42 12.64
C THR A 354 10.28 -6.45 12.02
N ALA A 355 8.96 -6.28 12.14
CA ALA A 355 8.00 -7.23 11.59
C ALA A 355 8.07 -7.27 10.07
N LEU A 356 8.32 -8.47 9.52
CA LEU A 356 8.37 -8.71 8.07
C LEU A 356 7.04 -9.22 7.52
N ARG A 357 6.16 -9.73 8.40
CA ARG A 357 4.87 -10.31 8.05
C ARG A 357 3.85 -9.87 9.08
N TYR A 358 2.60 -9.79 8.65
CA TYR A 358 1.49 -9.56 9.56
C TYR A 358 1.39 -10.70 10.57
N PRO A 359 0.92 -10.41 11.80
CA PRO A 359 0.56 -11.44 12.76
C PRO A 359 -0.46 -12.44 12.19
N LYS A 360 -0.49 -13.66 12.74
CA LYS A 360 -1.40 -14.72 12.26
C LYS A 360 -2.85 -14.48 12.68
N HIS A 361 -3.06 -13.93 13.88
CA HIS A 361 -4.39 -13.72 14.43
C HIS A 361 -4.93 -12.33 14.07
N GLY A 362 -6.23 -12.25 13.74
CA GLY A 362 -6.85 -11.00 13.31
C GLY A 362 -6.76 -9.86 14.33
N GLU A 363 -6.86 -10.20 15.62
CA GLU A 363 -6.70 -9.25 16.73
C GLU A 363 -5.29 -8.65 16.77
N ASP A 364 -4.26 -9.49 16.65
CA ASP A 364 -2.88 -9.03 16.60
C ASP A 364 -2.62 -8.15 15.36
N VAL A 365 -3.25 -8.45 14.23
CA VAL A 365 -3.18 -7.63 13.01
C VAL A 365 -3.77 -6.24 13.27
N TYR A 366 -4.92 -6.16 13.96
CA TYR A 366 -5.52 -4.89 14.35
C TYR A 366 -4.58 -4.08 15.26
N TYR A 367 -4.08 -4.68 16.34
CA TYR A 367 -3.20 -4.00 17.29
C TYR A 367 -1.86 -3.57 16.67
N TYR A 368 -1.30 -4.40 15.80
CA TYR A 368 -0.11 -4.07 15.03
C TYR A 368 -0.37 -2.84 14.13
N SER A 369 -1.49 -2.83 13.42
CA SER A 369 -1.84 -1.73 12.50
C SER A 369 -2.08 -0.42 13.24
N ARG A 370 -2.80 -0.48 14.37
CA ARG A 370 -3.08 0.68 15.22
C ARG A 370 -1.82 1.27 15.84
N GLN A 371 -0.94 0.44 16.40
CA GLN A 371 0.33 0.92 16.99
C GLN A 371 1.30 1.43 15.92
N SER A 372 1.33 0.79 14.74
CA SER A 372 2.11 1.29 13.60
C SER A 372 1.61 2.67 13.15
N SER A 373 0.30 2.87 13.06
CA SER A 373 -0.30 4.17 12.74
C SER A 373 0.03 5.23 13.80
N ALA A 374 -0.07 4.89 15.08
CA ALA A 374 0.28 5.79 16.18
C ALA A 374 1.75 6.23 16.15
N LEU A 375 2.67 5.30 15.85
CA LEU A 375 4.08 5.61 15.68
C LEU A 375 4.29 6.61 14.53
N LEU A 376 3.70 6.40 13.37
CA LEU A 376 3.87 7.31 12.24
C LEU A 376 3.28 8.69 12.54
N LYS A 377 2.09 8.77 13.13
CA LYS A 377 1.48 10.04 13.58
C LYS A 377 2.38 10.79 14.56
N TYR A 378 2.94 10.07 15.53
CA TYR A 378 3.87 10.68 16.47
C TYR A 378 5.08 11.27 15.75
N LEU A 379 5.68 10.54 14.82
CA LEU A 379 6.84 11.01 14.06
C LEU A 379 6.50 12.18 13.13
N GLU A 380 5.36 12.14 12.45
CA GLU A 380 4.85 13.22 11.61
C GLU A 380 4.62 14.50 12.42
N ASN A 381 3.89 14.40 13.53
CA ASN A 381 3.54 15.54 14.39
C ASN A 381 4.76 16.18 15.07
N ASN A 382 5.83 15.41 15.30
CA ASN A 382 7.07 15.90 15.90
C ASN A 382 8.12 16.38 14.86
N GLY A 383 7.79 16.31 13.56
CA GLY A 383 8.65 16.84 12.50
C GLY A 383 8.36 16.21 11.13
N MET A 384 7.56 16.91 10.31
CA MET A 384 7.14 16.40 9.00
C MET A 384 8.31 16.23 8.01
N LEU A 385 9.23 17.19 7.93
CA LEU A 385 10.42 17.05 7.06
C LEU A 385 11.37 15.92 7.51
N PRO A 386 11.77 15.84 8.80
CA PRO A 386 12.45 14.66 9.34
C PRO A 386 11.75 13.33 9.01
N PHE A 387 10.42 13.28 9.14
CA PHE A 387 9.61 12.12 8.79
C PHE A 387 9.72 11.73 7.31
N ILE A 388 9.64 12.70 6.39
CA ILE A 388 9.77 12.44 4.94
C ILE A 388 11.19 11.95 4.61
N ILE A 389 12.24 12.52 5.21
CA ILE A 389 13.63 12.06 4.99
C ILE A 389 13.84 10.64 5.51
N MET A 390 13.35 10.34 6.73
CA MET A 390 13.38 8.99 7.29
C MET A 390 12.67 8.00 6.35
N THR A 391 11.49 8.37 5.85
CA THR A 391 10.71 7.56 4.91
C THR A 391 11.49 7.27 3.64
N ARG A 392 12.20 8.27 3.09
CA ARG A 392 13.07 8.08 1.93
C ARG A 392 14.20 7.09 2.21
N LYS A 393 14.83 7.16 3.38
CA LYS A 393 15.89 6.21 3.80
C LYS A 393 15.35 4.79 3.95
N LEU A 394 14.19 4.63 4.59
CA LEU A 394 13.49 3.34 4.67
C LEU A 394 13.18 2.80 3.26
N ALA A 395 12.72 3.66 2.35
CA ALA A 395 12.44 3.30 0.97
C ALA A 395 13.70 2.92 0.17
N GLN A 396 14.90 3.36 0.58
CA GLN A 396 16.19 2.91 0.03
C GLN A 396 16.63 1.55 0.60
N GLY A 397 16.00 1.11 1.70
CA GLY A 397 16.31 -0.14 2.40
C GLY A 397 17.19 0.02 3.63
N ASP A 398 17.36 1.24 4.17
CA ASP A 398 17.98 1.42 5.49
C ASP A 398 17.10 0.76 6.58
N ALA A 399 17.74 0.15 7.58
CA ALA A 399 17.06 -0.33 8.78
C ALA A 399 16.42 0.83 9.57
N PHE A 400 15.39 0.54 10.37
CA PHE A 400 14.61 1.58 11.04
C PHE A 400 15.45 2.47 11.97
N ASP A 401 16.29 1.86 12.79
CA ASP A 401 17.17 2.54 13.74
C ASP A 401 18.11 3.53 13.01
N LYS A 402 18.78 3.08 11.96
CA LYS A 402 19.63 3.91 11.11
C LYS A 402 18.84 5.00 10.39
N ALA A 403 17.68 4.67 9.81
CA ALA A 403 16.85 5.65 9.11
C ALA A 403 16.33 6.73 10.06
N PHE A 404 15.96 6.34 11.28
CA PHE A 404 15.49 7.23 12.34
C PHE A 404 16.63 8.14 12.80
N ASP A 405 17.79 7.62 13.18
CA ASP A 405 18.86 8.48 13.69
C ASP A 405 19.46 9.37 12.59
N ASP A 406 19.78 8.80 11.43
CA ASP A 406 20.41 9.56 10.34
C ASP A 406 19.46 10.54 9.66
N GLY A 407 18.21 10.11 9.45
CA GLY A 407 17.21 10.85 8.67
C GLY A 407 16.33 11.74 9.53
N TYR A 408 15.85 11.21 10.65
CA TYR A 408 14.89 11.89 11.51
C TYR A 408 15.59 12.75 12.57
N VAL A 409 16.35 12.13 13.48
CA VAL A 409 16.93 12.81 14.65
C VAL A 409 17.93 13.88 14.22
N ASN A 410 18.90 13.52 13.37
CA ASN A 410 19.91 14.49 12.91
C ASN A 410 19.30 15.71 12.20
N LEU A 411 18.25 15.52 11.39
CA LEU A 411 17.59 16.65 10.74
C LEU A 411 16.77 17.46 11.75
N ARG A 412 16.01 16.82 12.63
CA ARG A 412 15.22 17.49 13.67
C ARG A 412 16.10 18.34 14.59
N ASP A 413 17.23 17.81 15.03
CA ASP A 413 18.17 18.53 15.91
C ASP A 413 18.79 19.73 15.18
N LYS A 414 19.16 19.56 13.91
CA LYS A 414 19.66 20.65 13.07
C LYS A 414 18.62 21.76 12.85
N LEU A 415 17.36 21.40 12.57
CA LEU A 415 16.27 22.35 12.36
C LEU A 415 15.86 23.06 13.66
N SER A 416 16.00 22.41 14.81
CA SER A 416 15.72 23.01 16.12
C SER A 416 16.88 23.86 16.66
N GLY A 417 17.99 23.99 15.93
CA GLY A 417 19.17 24.73 16.38
C GLY A 417 19.93 24.04 17.53
N LYS A 418 19.55 22.80 17.89
CA LYS A 418 20.31 21.94 18.79
C LYS A 418 21.48 21.36 18.00
N GLU A 419 22.52 22.17 17.76
CA GLU A 419 23.77 21.61 17.28
C GLU A 419 24.27 20.60 18.32
N LYS A 420 24.42 19.32 17.92
CA LYS A 420 25.29 18.39 18.65
C LYS A 420 26.59 19.13 18.84
N LYS A 421 26.93 19.46 20.09
CA LYS A 421 28.27 19.93 20.48
C LYS A 421 29.23 18.80 20.13
N GLY A 422 29.62 18.73 18.87
CA GLY A 422 30.73 17.93 18.41
C GLY A 422 31.92 18.36 19.23
N SER A 423 32.48 17.39 19.95
CA SER A 423 33.76 17.48 20.63
C SER A 423 34.70 18.41 19.86
N LYS A 424 35.05 19.54 20.49
CA LYS A 424 36.15 20.39 20.03
C LYS A 424 37.37 19.49 19.93
N LYS A 425 37.68 18.99 18.72
CA LYS A 425 38.96 18.37 18.38
C LYS A 425 40.03 19.44 18.63
N LYS A 426 40.61 19.46 19.84
CA LYS A 426 41.88 20.14 20.09
C LYS A 426 42.88 19.55 19.09
N LYS A 427 43.26 20.34 18.09
CA LYS A 427 44.36 20.05 17.18
C LYS A 427 45.66 20.04 18.01
N ASN A 428 45.97 18.93 18.67
CA ASN A 428 47.34 18.67 19.11
C ASN A 428 48.10 18.04 17.95
N LYS A 429 48.82 18.93 17.27
CA LYS A 429 49.82 18.64 16.25
C LYS A 429 51.06 18.11 16.97
N LYS A 430 51.31 16.80 16.95
CA LYS A 430 52.63 16.16 16.71
C LYS A 430 52.73 14.70 17.19
N SER A 431 53.15 13.87 16.22
CA SER A 431 54.03 12.69 16.34
C SER A 431 53.44 11.29 16.58
N LYS A 432 53.96 10.38 15.74
CA LYS A 432 53.99 8.90 15.77
C LYS A 432 52.65 8.20 15.45
N LYS A 433 52.49 7.51 14.31
CA LYS A 433 53.50 6.67 13.63
C LYS A 433 53.19 5.17 13.65
N SER A 434 52.30 4.67 14.50
CA SER A 434 52.01 3.23 14.62
C SER A 434 50.87 2.93 15.60
N LYS A 435 49.62 3.23 15.23
CA LYS A 435 48.38 2.77 15.91
C LYS A 435 47.13 3.01 15.04
N LYS A 436 47.29 3.00 13.71
CA LYS A 436 46.36 3.61 12.75
C LYS A 436 45.25 2.69 12.22
N GLU A 437 45.25 1.41 12.60
CA GLU A 437 44.19 0.46 12.22
C GLU A 437 43.24 0.14 13.39
N GLN A 438 43.77 -0.12 14.59
CA GLN A 438 42.92 -0.34 15.77
C GLN A 438 42.18 0.93 16.27
N GLN A 439 42.75 2.13 16.05
CA GLN A 439 42.04 3.38 16.37
C GLN A 439 40.94 3.73 15.35
N LYS A 440 41.04 3.28 14.09
CA LYS A 440 39.98 3.48 13.10
C LYS A 440 38.79 2.56 13.36
N GLU A 441 39.02 1.32 13.76
CA GLU A 441 37.94 0.41 14.16
C GLU A 441 37.30 0.84 15.49
N ALA A 442 38.08 1.31 16.46
CA ALA A 442 37.54 1.84 17.73
C ALA A 442 36.84 3.20 17.58
N GLU A 443 37.29 4.10 16.69
CA GLU A 443 36.57 5.34 16.34
C GLU A 443 35.29 5.02 15.55
N GLN A 444 35.31 4.06 14.61
CA GLN A 444 34.11 3.61 13.90
C GLN A 444 33.11 2.91 14.83
N GLN A 445 33.57 2.13 15.82
CA GLN A 445 32.70 1.51 16.82
C GLN A 445 32.19 2.50 17.88
N LYS A 446 32.94 3.56 18.23
CA LYS A 446 32.45 4.65 19.10
C LYS A 446 31.47 5.57 18.37
N GLU A 447 31.75 5.95 17.13
CA GLU A 447 30.78 6.67 16.29
C GLU A 447 29.51 5.83 16.08
N ALA A 448 29.62 4.52 15.84
CA ALA A 448 28.45 3.63 15.74
C ALA A 448 27.66 3.46 17.05
N LYS A 449 28.30 3.60 18.22
CA LYS A 449 27.62 3.55 19.53
C LYS A 449 26.89 4.84 19.88
N ASP A 450 27.42 6.00 19.46
CA ASP A 450 26.81 7.32 19.65
C ASP A 450 25.74 7.65 18.59
N THR A 451 25.83 7.06 17.39
CA THR A 451 24.85 7.26 16.31
C THR A 451 23.47 6.67 16.61
N LEU A 452 23.36 5.62 17.44
CA LEU A 452 22.08 4.98 17.78
C LEU A 452 21.40 5.51 19.07
N SER A 453 21.80 6.69 19.54
CA SER A 453 21.29 7.27 20.79
C SER A 453 19.80 7.64 20.72
N GLY A 454 19.34 8.20 19.60
CA GLY A 454 17.96 8.63 19.44
C GLY A 454 16.99 7.45 19.33
N TYR A 455 17.33 6.40 18.58
CA TYR A 455 16.50 5.19 18.55
C TYR A 455 16.40 4.52 19.93
N LYS A 456 17.49 4.45 20.70
CA LYS A 456 17.46 3.89 22.07
C LYS A 456 16.53 4.69 22.98
N GLU A 457 16.60 6.01 22.91
CA GLU A 457 15.71 6.91 23.66
C GLU A 457 14.24 6.68 23.25
N LEU A 458 13.93 6.72 21.95
CA LEU A 458 12.59 6.45 21.43
C LEU A 458 12.08 5.08 21.90
N ASN A 459 12.90 4.04 21.78
CA ASN A 459 12.53 2.68 22.18
C ASN A 459 12.26 2.56 23.68
N SER A 460 12.96 3.31 24.53
CA SER A 460 12.72 3.34 25.97
C SER A 460 11.43 4.06 26.37
N GLN A 461 11.00 5.05 25.58
CA GLN A 461 9.84 5.91 25.90
C GLN A 461 8.58 5.57 25.08
N ALA A 462 8.70 4.79 24.00
CA ALA A 462 7.60 4.57 23.05
C ALA A 462 6.34 3.99 23.71
N GLU A 463 6.49 3.10 24.69
CA GLU A 463 5.35 2.56 25.42
C GLU A 463 4.56 3.67 26.12
N GLU A 464 5.25 4.60 26.78
CA GLU A 464 4.62 5.67 27.55
C GLU A 464 4.11 6.84 26.71
N VAL A 465 4.91 7.25 25.71
CA VAL A 465 4.68 8.47 24.94
C VAL A 465 3.80 8.23 23.72
N ILE A 466 3.84 7.02 23.14
CA ILE A 466 3.17 6.71 21.87
C ILE A 466 2.02 5.74 22.10
N PHE A 467 2.25 4.66 22.86
CA PHE A 467 1.27 3.57 22.94
C PHE A 467 0.29 3.71 24.12
N PHE A 468 0.70 4.22 25.28
CA PHE A 468 -0.21 4.51 26.40
C PHE A 468 -1.28 5.57 26.10
N PRO A 469 -1.06 6.62 25.30
CA PRO A 469 -2.15 7.51 24.89
C PRO A 469 -3.33 6.77 24.23
N LEU A 470 -3.06 5.70 23.47
CA LEU A 470 -4.09 4.86 22.84
C LEU A 470 -5.01 4.16 23.86
N THR A 471 -4.54 4.01 25.10
CA THR A 471 -5.30 3.44 26.22
C THR A 471 -6.04 4.54 27.01
N LYS A 472 -5.43 5.73 27.17
CA LYS A 472 -5.98 6.88 27.92
C LYS A 472 -7.10 7.63 27.19
N GLU A 473 -7.01 7.83 25.88
CA GLU A 473 -8.08 8.45 25.07
C GLU A 473 -9.42 7.73 25.24
N TYR A 474 -9.36 6.41 25.44
CA TYR A 474 -10.53 5.58 25.66
C TYR A 474 -11.13 5.71 27.07
N LEU A 475 -10.29 5.70 28.12
CA LEU A 475 -10.75 5.84 29.51
C LEU A 475 -11.50 7.16 29.75
N LYS A 476 -11.07 8.24 29.09
CA LYS A 476 -11.79 9.53 29.11
C LYS A 476 -13.16 9.45 28.41
N GLY A 477 -13.24 8.73 27.29
CA GLY A 477 -14.49 8.49 26.57
C GLY A 477 -15.54 7.71 27.38
N GLU A 478 -15.12 6.67 28.12
CA GLU A 478 -16.04 5.89 28.98
C GLU A 478 -16.58 6.69 30.17
N MET A 479 -15.75 7.51 30.81
CA MET A 479 -16.20 8.34 31.94
C MET A 479 -17.24 9.37 31.53
N MET A 480 -17.14 9.91 30.31
CA MET A 480 -18.13 10.82 29.72
C MET A 480 -19.45 10.10 29.42
N ASP A 481 -19.39 8.87 28.89
CA ASP A 481 -20.58 8.07 28.55
C ASP A 481 -21.32 7.56 29.81
N LYS A 482 -20.58 7.16 30.85
CA LYS A 482 -21.17 6.81 32.17
C LYS A 482 -21.87 8.02 32.82
N LYS A 483 -21.28 9.22 32.72
CA LYS A 483 -21.89 10.47 33.21
C LYS A 483 -23.15 10.87 32.43
N LYS A 484 -23.20 10.65 31.10
CA LYS A 484 -24.40 10.92 30.29
C LYS A 484 -25.55 9.95 30.59
N ASN A 485 -25.27 8.66 30.75
CA ASN A 485 -26.28 7.66 31.07
C ASN A 485 -26.82 7.75 32.51
N THR A 486 -26.01 8.23 33.46
CA THR A 486 -26.49 8.52 34.82
C THR A 486 -27.36 9.78 34.86
N LYS A 487 -27.03 10.82 34.08
CA LYS A 487 -27.89 12.01 33.93
C LYS A 487 -29.23 11.71 33.24
N SER A 488 -29.27 10.84 32.23
CA SER A 488 -30.53 10.48 31.55
C SER A 488 -31.46 9.62 32.42
N LYS A 489 -30.90 8.74 33.26
CA LYS A 489 -31.68 7.98 34.26
C LYS A 489 -32.24 8.86 35.38
N ARG A 490 -31.54 9.93 35.75
CA ARG A 490 -31.99 10.93 36.74
C ARG A 490 -33.06 11.91 36.22
N ARG A 491 -33.27 11.98 34.90
CA ARG A 491 -34.34 12.79 34.26
C ARG A 491 -35.59 11.97 33.92
N LYS A 492 -35.52 10.64 34.05
CA LYS A 492 -36.65 9.71 33.83
C LYS A 492 -37.27 9.18 35.12
N ARG A 493 -36.65 9.51 36.25
CA ARG A 493 -37.26 9.49 37.58
C ARG A 493 -37.57 10.92 37.93
#